data_AF-T2DMQ9-F1
#
_entry.id   AF-T2DMQ9-F1
#
_cell.length_a   1.000
_cell.length_b   1.000
_cell.length_c   1.000
_cell.angle_alpha   90.00
_cell.angle_beta   90.00
_cell.angle_gamma   90.00
#
_symmetry.space_group_name_H-M   'P 1'
#
loop_
_entity.id
_entity.type
_entity.pdbx_description
1 polymer ?
#
loop_
_entity_poly.entity_id
_entity_poly.type
_entity_poly.pdbx_seq_one_letter_code
_entity_poly.pdbx_strand_id
1 'polypeptide(L)'
;MGIDFKAGGKSKKTKRTAPKSNDIYLKLLVKLYRFLVRRTGSNFNAVILKRLFMSKVNKPPLSLSRLIRYTKGKVCLSIFFTSCTGVASSHIVLLIIAYISTFYFCQMLEDKIAVVVGTITDDIRVYEVPQLKITALKFTERARARIEKAGGECLTFDQLALRAPLGQNTVLFRGPKNAREAVKHFGPAPGVPHSHSKPYVRSKGRKFEKARGRRNSRGFRV
;
A
#
# COMPACT_ATOMS: atom_id res chain seq x y z
N MET A 1 21.74 -39.27 -19.94
CA MET A 1 22.79 -38.34 -19.44
C MET A 1 22.50 -38.05 -17.98
N GLY A 2 23.45 -38.32 -17.08
CA GLY A 2 23.30 -37.96 -15.66
C GLY A 2 23.40 -36.44 -15.52
N ILE A 3 22.36 -35.80 -14.96
CA ILE A 3 22.37 -34.36 -14.72
C ILE A 3 22.79 -34.15 -13.27
N ASP A 4 23.86 -33.39 -13.05
CA ASP A 4 24.30 -33.00 -11.72
C ASP A 4 23.34 -31.95 -11.15
N PHE A 5 22.43 -32.41 -10.30
CA PHE A 5 21.43 -31.56 -9.64
C PHE A 5 21.90 -31.21 -8.23
N LYS A 6 22.03 -29.91 -7.94
CA LYS A 6 22.07 -29.41 -6.56
C LYS A 6 20.74 -29.77 -5.87
N ALA A 7 20.76 -30.77 -4.98
CA ALA A 7 19.64 -31.28 -4.18
C ALA A 7 18.22 -31.08 -4.77
N GLY A 8 17.70 -32.10 -5.47
CA GLY A 8 16.25 -32.30 -5.63
C GLY A 8 15.62 -31.91 -6.97
N GLY A 9 16.38 -31.41 -7.96
CA GLY A 9 16.08 -31.35 -9.40
C GLY A 9 14.84 -30.57 -9.89
N LYS A 10 13.73 -30.55 -9.14
CA LYS A 10 12.46 -29.88 -9.45
C LYS A 10 12.28 -28.66 -8.55
N SER A 11 12.39 -27.47 -9.15
CA SER A 11 12.15 -26.21 -8.43
C SER A 11 10.64 -25.99 -8.17
N LYS A 12 10.24 -26.10 -6.90
CA LYS A 12 8.84 -25.84 -6.50
C LYS A 12 8.56 -24.34 -6.54
N LYS A 13 7.49 -23.93 -7.22
CA LYS A 13 7.02 -22.54 -7.21
C LYS A 13 6.16 -22.29 -5.96
N THR A 14 6.65 -21.48 -5.02
CA THR A 14 5.93 -21.14 -3.78
C THR A 14 4.76 -20.17 -3.98
N LYS A 15 4.68 -19.50 -5.14
CA LYS A 15 3.67 -18.48 -5.45
C LYS A 15 2.36 -19.10 -5.97
N ARG A 16 1.23 -18.48 -5.63
CA ARG A 16 -0.08 -18.86 -6.15
C ARG A 16 -0.22 -18.52 -7.63
N THR A 17 -0.82 -19.44 -8.39
CA THR A 17 -1.13 -19.28 -9.83
C THR A 17 -2.58 -18.89 -10.10
N ALA A 18 -3.48 -19.14 -9.15
CA ALA A 18 -4.91 -18.83 -9.21
C ALA A 18 -5.44 -18.40 -7.84
N PRO A 19 -6.58 -17.68 -7.77
CA PRO A 19 -7.22 -17.38 -6.49
C PRO A 19 -7.81 -18.66 -5.89
N LYS A 20 -7.67 -18.84 -4.56
CA LYS A 20 -8.30 -19.97 -3.84
C LYS A 20 -9.83 -19.81 -3.67
N SER A 21 -10.34 -18.59 -3.85
CA SER A 21 -11.75 -18.25 -3.59
C SER A 21 -12.70 -18.78 -4.67
N ASN A 22 -13.93 -19.14 -4.27
CA ASN A 22 -15.00 -19.58 -5.17
C ASN A 22 -15.84 -18.45 -5.78
N ASP A 23 -15.64 -17.19 -5.34
CA ASP A 23 -16.31 -16.00 -5.86
C ASP A 23 -16.17 -15.88 -7.39
N ILE A 24 -17.31 -15.86 -8.08
CA ILE A 24 -17.41 -15.82 -9.53
C ILE A 24 -16.85 -14.49 -10.06
N TYR A 25 -17.17 -13.35 -9.42
CA TYR A 25 -16.72 -12.03 -9.88
C TYR A 25 -15.21 -11.90 -9.80
N LEU A 26 -14.60 -12.43 -8.72
CA LEU A 26 -13.15 -12.44 -8.60
C LEU A 26 -12.49 -13.31 -9.68
N LYS A 27 -13.09 -14.44 -10.05
CA LYS A 27 -12.59 -15.30 -11.13
C LYS A 27 -12.68 -14.62 -12.49
N LEU A 28 -13.78 -13.91 -12.78
CA LEU A 28 -13.95 -13.14 -14.01
C LEU A 28 -12.93 -12.01 -14.09
N LEU A 29 -12.73 -11.27 -12.99
CA LEU A 29 -11.77 -10.18 -12.93
C LEU A 29 -10.33 -10.66 -13.13
N VAL A 30 -9.99 -11.82 -12.56
CA VAL A 30 -8.70 -12.48 -12.79
C VAL A 30 -8.52 -12.86 -14.26
N LYS A 31 -9.56 -13.39 -14.93
CA LYS A 31 -9.49 -13.73 -16.35
C LYS A 31 -9.21 -12.49 -17.20
N LEU A 32 -9.89 -11.37 -16.92
CA LEU A 32 -9.67 -10.08 -17.56
C LEU A 32 -8.21 -9.62 -17.40
N TYR A 33 -7.70 -9.50 -16.17
CA TYR A 33 -6.34 -9.02 -15.95
C TYR A 33 -5.28 -10.00 -16.48
N ARG A 34 -5.57 -11.31 -16.52
CA ARG A 34 -4.67 -12.30 -17.13
C ARG A 34 -4.59 -12.13 -18.65
N PHE A 35 -5.70 -11.74 -19.30
CA PHE A 35 -5.70 -11.37 -20.71
C PHE A 35 -4.90 -10.08 -20.94
N LEU A 36 -5.17 -9.02 -20.16
CA LEU A 36 -4.45 -7.75 -20.28
C LEU A 36 -2.94 -7.90 -20.11
N VAL A 37 -2.48 -8.64 -19.09
CA VAL A 37 -1.04 -8.85 -18.86
C VAL A 37 -0.37 -9.52 -20.06
N ARG A 38 -1.04 -10.49 -20.69
CA ARG A 38 -0.49 -11.19 -21.86
C ARG A 38 -0.42 -10.32 -23.11
N ARG A 39 -1.35 -9.37 -23.28
CA ARG A 39 -1.45 -8.53 -24.48
C ARG A 39 -0.67 -7.22 -24.39
N THR A 40 -0.64 -6.60 -23.21
CA THR A 40 -0.08 -5.26 -23.02
C THR A 40 1.36 -5.23 -22.49
N GLY A 41 1.79 -6.29 -21.78
CA GLY A 41 3.13 -6.33 -21.16
C GLY A 41 3.34 -5.33 -20.01
N SER A 42 2.31 -4.62 -19.53
CA SER A 42 2.46 -3.61 -18.48
C SER A 42 2.72 -4.22 -17.10
N ASN A 43 3.76 -3.72 -16.42
CA ASN A 43 4.14 -4.15 -15.06
C ASN A 43 3.03 -3.87 -14.03
N PHE A 44 2.26 -2.81 -14.23
CA PHE A 44 1.12 -2.44 -13.39
C PHE A 44 0.07 -3.56 -13.32
N ASN A 45 -0.37 -4.07 -14.48
CA ASN A 45 -1.35 -5.15 -14.54
C ASN A 45 -0.81 -6.46 -13.96
N ALA A 46 0.48 -6.75 -14.15
CA ALA A 46 1.12 -7.91 -13.55
C ALA A 46 1.10 -7.85 -12.01
N VAL A 47 1.30 -6.65 -11.44
CA VAL A 47 1.20 -6.43 -10.00
C VAL A 47 -0.25 -6.57 -9.50
N ILE A 48 -1.25 -6.03 -10.21
CA ILE A 48 -2.66 -6.21 -9.86
C ILE A 48 -3.02 -7.69 -9.86
N LEU A 49 -2.70 -8.43 -10.92
CA LEU A 49 -2.99 -9.87 -11.03
C LEU A 49 -2.38 -10.64 -9.85
N LYS A 50 -1.12 -10.35 -9.49
CA LYS A 50 -0.46 -10.96 -8.31
C LYS A 50 -1.19 -10.61 -7.01
N ARG A 51 -1.71 -9.39 -6.87
CA ARG A 51 -2.45 -8.94 -5.68
C ARG A 51 -3.85 -9.55 -5.59
N LEU A 52 -4.53 -9.82 -6.71
CA LEU A 52 -5.83 -10.49 -6.73
C LEU A 52 -5.75 -11.92 -6.17
N PHE A 53 -4.67 -12.65 -6.45
CA PHE A 53 -4.42 -14.00 -5.92
C PHE A 53 -4.10 -14.06 -4.43
N MET A 54 -3.81 -12.91 -3.80
CA MET A 54 -3.49 -12.86 -2.38
C MET A 54 -4.68 -13.24 -1.51
N SER A 55 -4.39 -13.84 -0.35
CA SER A 55 -5.38 -14.10 0.69
C SER A 55 -5.90 -12.80 1.32
N LYS A 56 -7.07 -12.85 1.99
CA LYS A 56 -7.67 -11.69 2.69
C LYS A 56 -6.69 -11.02 3.66
N VAL A 57 -5.93 -11.80 4.41
CA VAL A 57 -4.89 -11.32 5.35
C VAL A 57 -3.83 -10.44 4.66
N ASN A 58 -3.47 -10.76 3.41
CA ASN A 58 -2.46 -10.03 2.65
C ASN A 58 -3.04 -8.85 1.85
N LYS A 59 -4.38 -8.68 1.88
CA LYS A 59 -5.18 -7.59 1.35
C LYS A 59 -5.82 -6.78 2.51
N PRO A 60 -5.00 -6.14 3.36
CA PRO A 60 -5.52 -5.35 4.48
C PRO A 60 -6.35 -4.17 3.97
N PRO A 61 -7.37 -3.73 4.74
CA PRO A 61 -8.15 -2.56 4.39
C PRO A 61 -7.29 -1.28 4.42
N LEU A 62 -7.69 -0.30 3.62
CA LEU A 62 -7.11 1.05 3.60
C LEU A 62 -8.15 2.07 4.06
N SER A 63 -7.77 2.94 4.99
CA SER A 63 -8.61 4.03 5.47
C SER A 63 -8.53 5.24 4.55
N LEU A 64 -9.63 6.02 4.48
CA LEU A 64 -9.66 7.29 3.74
C LEU A 64 -8.58 8.27 4.22
N SER A 65 -8.38 8.39 5.53
CA SER A 65 -7.31 9.21 6.13
C SER A 65 -5.93 8.93 5.56
N ARG A 66 -5.62 7.65 5.40
CA ARG A 66 -4.32 7.21 4.90
C ARG A 66 -4.18 7.46 3.41
N LEU A 67 -5.27 7.30 2.65
CA LEU A 67 -5.30 7.61 1.23
C LEU A 67 -5.07 9.10 0.99
N ILE A 68 -5.79 9.96 1.74
CA ILE A 68 -5.63 11.43 1.70
C ILE A 68 -4.19 11.84 2.04
N ARG A 69 -3.57 11.21 3.04
CA ARG A 69 -2.17 11.50 3.39
C ARG A 69 -1.21 11.19 2.24
N TYR A 70 -1.47 10.14 1.47
CA TYR A 70 -0.63 9.78 0.33
C TYR A 70 -0.89 10.64 -0.91
N THR A 71 -2.11 11.14 -1.10
CA THR A 71 -2.42 12.04 -2.21
C THR A 71 -1.88 13.44 -1.96
N LYS A 72 -1.93 13.94 -0.71
CA LYS A 72 -1.28 15.19 -0.30
C LYS A 72 0.25 15.10 -0.29
N GLY A 73 0.83 13.90 -0.22
CA GLY A 73 2.21 13.65 0.19
C GLY A 73 3.31 13.72 -0.87
N LYS A 74 3.14 14.47 -1.96
CA LYS A 74 4.27 14.92 -2.80
C LYS A 74 4.22 16.42 -3.00
N VAL A 75 4.27 17.15 -1.88
CA VAL A 75 4.76 18.52 -1.89
C VAL A 75 6.28 18.41 -1.81
N CYS A 76 6.92 19.05 -2.78
CA CYS A 76 8.34 19.08 -3.06
C CYS A 76 9.22 19.14 -1.80
N LEU A 77 10.02 18.10 -1.54
CA LEU A 77 11.23 18.23 -0.71
C LEU A 77 12.43 18.18 -1.67
N SER A 78 12.60 19.25 -2.44
CA SER A 78 13.88 19.56 -3.06
C SER A 78 14.41 20.85 -2.45
N ILE A 79 15.08 20.72 -1.31
CA ILE A 79 16.18 21.65 -1.00
C ILE A 79 17.30 21.20 -1.95
N PHE A 80 17.29 21.71 -3.18
CA PHE A 80 18.47 21.70 -4.02
C PHE A 80 19.28 22.91 -3.58
N PHE A 81 20.22 22.69 -2.67
CA PHE A 81 21.25 23.67 -2.33
C PHE A 81 22.14 23.78 -3.58
N THR A 82 21.89 24.79 -4.41
CA THR A 82 22.74 25.13 -5.55
C THR A 82 24.06 25.69 -5.05
N SER A 83 25.11 24.88 -5.08
CA SER A 83 26.47 25.39 -5.20
C SER A 83 26.83 25.46 -6.69
N CYS A 84 26.44 26.53 -7.36
CA CYS A 84 26.95 26.92 -8.68
C CYS A 84 27.61 28.29 -8.54
N THR A 85 28.93 28.27 -8.36
CA THR A 85 29.82 29.42 -8.46
C THR A 85 30.06 29.78 -9.94
N GLY A 86 29.82 31.04 -10.32
CA GLY A 86 30.18 31.66 -11.61
C GLY A 86 29.24 31.27 -12.76
N VAL A 87 28.66 32.17 -13.56
CA VAL A 87 29.17 33.42 -14.11
C VAL A 87 27.99 34.35 -14.44
N ALA A 88 28.22 35.66 -14.39
CA ALA A 88 27.23 36.71 -14.62
C ALA A 88 26.69 36.74 -16.07
N SER A 89 25.36 36.80 -16.22
CA SER A 89 24.66 37.75 -17.11
C SER A 89 23.13 37.58 -17.05
N SER A 90 22.44 38.70 -16.82
CA SER A 90 20.98 38.92 -16.74
C SER A 90 20.24 38.27 -15.54
N HIS A 91 20.19 39.02 -14.43
CA HIS A 91 19.43 38.68 -13.21
C HIS A 91 17.93 38.42 -13.44
N ILE A 92 17.36 38.89 -14.56
CA ILE A 92 15.95 38.67 -14.91
C ILE A 92 15.71 37.24 -15.43
N VAL A 93 16.66 36.65 -16.18
CA VAL A 93 16.49 35.32 -16.78
C VAL A 93 16.66 34.21 -15.73
N LEU A 94 17.54 34.39 -14.75
CA LEU A 94 17.66 33.47 -13.60
C LEU A 94 16.46 33.55 -12.65
N LEU A 95 15.87 34.72 -12.44
CA LEU A 95 14.62 34.86 -11.69
C LEU A 95 13.45 34.20 -12.41
N ILE A 96 13.34 34.36 -13.74
CA ILE A 96 12.29 33.73 -14.55
C ILE A 96 12.49 32.20 -14.63
N ILE A 97 13.71 31.69 -14.79
CA ILE A 97 13.97 30.24 -14.80
C ILE A 97 13.81 29.62 -13.41
N ALA A 98 14.15 30.33 -12.32
CA ALA A 98 13.86 29.89 -10.95
C ALA A 98 12.36 29.94 -10.62
N TYR A 99 11.62 30.97 -11.09
CA TYR A 99 10.16 31.04 -10.94
C TYR A 99 9.46 29.97 -11.80
N ILE A 100 9.87 29.76 -13.05
CA ILE A 100 9.27 28.75 -13.94
C ILE A 100 9.63 27.34 -13.48
N SER A 101 10.83 27.07 -12.97
CA SER A 101 11.19 25.72 -12.47
C SER A 101 10.56 25.37 -11.11
N THR A 102 10.38 26.34 -10.21
CA THR A 102 9.62 26.13 -8.96
C THR A 102 8.11 26.04 -9.21
N PHE A 103 7.60 26.68 -10.26
CA PHE A 103 6.19 26.60 -10.67
C PHE A 103 5.86 25.32 -11.46
N TYR A 104 6.79 24.76 -12.24
CA TYR A 104 6.54 23.58 -13.09
C TYR A 104 6.88 22.22 -12.49
N PHE A 105 7.50 22.13 -11.30
CA PHE A 105 7.80 20.84 -10.66
C PHE A 105 6.80 20.43 -9.56
N CYS A 106 5.67 21.12 -9.48
CA CYS A 106 4.59 20.79 -8.53
C CYS A 106 3.32 20.32 -9.26
N GLN A 107 3.45 19.52 -10.32
CA GLN A 107 2.29 18.91 -10.98
C GLN A 107 1.92 17.55 -10.38
N MET A 108 0.85 17.62 -9.58
CA MET A 108 -0.33 16.76 -9.68
C MET A 108 -0.17 15.29 -9.28
N LEU A 109 -0.50 15.04 -8.01
CA LEU A 109 -1.15 13.79 -7.57
C LEU A 109 -2.69 13.91 -7.58
N GLU A 110 -3.24 15.10 -7.87
CA GLU A 110 -4.67 15.41 -7.76
C GLU A 110 -5.53 14.69 -8.81
N ASP A 111 -5.02 14.45 -10.01
CA ASP A 111 -5.80 13.77 -11.07
C ASP A 111 -5.57 12.26 -11.18
N LYS A 112 -4.66 11.70 -10.36
CA LYS A 112 -4.26 10.30 -10.48
C LYS A 112 -5.28 9.39 -9.80
N ILE A 113 -5.62 8.30 -10.47
CA ILE A 113 -6.54 7.31 -9.93
C ILE A 113 -5.82 6.51 -8.83
N ALA A 114 -6.36 6.54 -7.62
CA ALA A 114 -5.86 5.78 -6.50
C ALA A 114 -6.38 4.34 -6.57
N VAL A 115 -5.52 3.36 -6.79
CA VAL A 115 -5.90 1.96 -7.01
C VAL A 115 -5.55 1.10 -5.80
N VAL A 116 -6.56 0.47 -5.21
CA VAL A 116 -6.47 -0.36 -4.01
C VAL A 116 -6.97 -1.77 -4.28
N VAL A 117 -6.07 -2.75 -4.26
CA VAL A 117 -6.46 -4.17 -4.32
C VAL A 117 -6.84 -4.65 -2.91
N GLY A 118 -7.99 -4.19 -2.42
CA GLY A 118 -8.48 -4.42 -1.06
C GLY A 118 -9.79 -3.70 -0.80
N THR A 119 -10.15 -3.59 0.48
CA THR A 119 -11.34 -2.85 0.93
C THR A 119 -10.96 -1.45 1.38
N ILE A 120 -11.79 -0.46 1.05
CA ILE A 120 -11.64 0.91 1.55
C ILE A 120 -12.65 1.18 2.67
N THR A 121 -12.13 1.63 3.80
CA THR A 121 -12.88 1.87 5.02
C THR A 121 -12.97 3.35 5.33
N ASP A 122 -14.11 3.77 5.85
CA ASP A 122 -14.32 5.10 6.39
C ASP A 122 -13.39 5.38 7.60
N ASP A 123 -13.06 6.64 7.82
CA ASP A 123 -12.35 7.12 9.01
C ASP A 123 -13.02 8.40 9.50
N ILE A 124 -13.73 8.30 10.62
CA ILE A 124 -14.54 9.37 11.22
C ILE A 124 -13.68 10.56 11.63
N ARG A 125 -12.38 10.34 11.89
CA ARG A 125 -11.45 11.41 12.33
C ARG A 125 -11.14 12.43 11.24
N VAL A 126 -11.37 12.07 9.98
CA VAL A 126 -11.25 13.00 8.87
C VAL A 126 -12.58 13.70 8.75
N TYR A 127 -12.60 15.03 8.74
CA TYR A 127 -13.82 15.79 8.53
C TYR A 127 -14.07 16.00 7.04
N GLU A 128 -13.08 16.57 6.34
CA GLU A 128 -13.15 16.89 4.92
C GLU A 128 -12.44 15.84 4.06
N VAL A 129 -13.17 15.30 3.08
CA VAL A 129 -12.62 14.39 2.08
C VAL A 129 -12.45 15.18 0.79
N PRO A 130 -11.24 15.23 0.21
CA PRO A 130 -11.04 15.89 -1.09
C PRO A 130 -11.71 15.07 -2.21
N GLN A 131 -11.88 15.70 -3.37
CA GLN A 131 -12.31 15.01 -4.59
C GLN A 131 -11.25 13.98 -4.98
N LEU A 132 -11.64 12.71 -5.01
CA LEU A 132 -10.72 11.60 -5.23
C LEU A 132 -11.33 10.60 -6.21
N LYS A 133 -10.55 10.18 -7.20
CA LYS A 133 -10.89 9.05 -8.08
C LYS A 133 -10.24 7.79 -7.53
N ILE A 134 -11.04 6.87 -7.01
CA ILE A 134 -10.54 5.71 -6.28
C ILE A 134 -11.07 4.43 -6.89
N THR A 135 -10.18 3.49 -7.22
CA THR A 135 -10.56 2.12 -7.61
C THR A 135 -10.30 1.16 -6.46
N ALA A 136 -11.30 0.35 -6.09
CA ALA A 136 -11.13 -0.69 -5.09
C ALA A 136 -11.91 -1.98 -5.39
N LEU A 137 -11.59 -3.06 -4.68
CA LEU A 137 -12.39 -4.29 -4.78
C LEU A 137 -13.72 -4.13 -4.05
N LYS A 138 -13.71 -3.44 -2.90
CA LYS A 138 -14.89 -3.20 -2.08
C LYS A 138 -14.79 -1.84 -1.41
N PHE A 139 -15.90 -1.11 -1.39
CA PHE A 139 -16.07 0.08 -0.57
C PHE A 139 -17.00 -0.25 0.59
N THR A 140 -16.71 0.30 1.76
CA THR A 140 -17.73 0.40 2.82
C THR A 140 -18.75 1.46 2.41
N GLU A 141 -20.03 1.24 2.72
CA GLU A 141 -21.13 2.14 2.33
C GLU A 141 -20.89 3.58 2.83
N ARG A 142 -20.45 3.71 4.08
CA ARG A 142 -20.05 5.00 4.66
C ARG A 142 -18.94 5.68 3.88
N ALA A 143 -17.90 4.94 3.47
CA ALA A 143 -16.82 5.51 2.68
C ALA A 143 -17.31 5.95 1.30
N ARG A 144 -18.15 5.15 0.66
CA ARG A 144 -18.74 5.46 -0.66
C ARG A 144 -19.55 6.76 -0.59
N ALA A 145 -20.50 6.85 0.34
CA ALA A 145 -21.35 8.03 0.52
C ALA A 145 -20.52 9.31 0.78
N ARG A 146 -19.43 9.21 1.55
CA ARG A 146 -18.55 10.35 1.81
C ARG A 146 -17.73 10.79 0.60
N ILE A 147 -17.23 9.84 -0.20
CA ILE A 147 -16.49 10.13 -1.43
C ILE A 147 -17.42 10.79 -2.45
N GLU A 148 -18.62 10.24 -2.65
CA GLU A 148 -19.62 10.78 -3.58
C GLU A 148 -20.10 12.17 -3.13
N LYS A 149 -20.35 12.38 -1.82
CA LYS A 149 -20.68 13.69 -1.26
C LYS A 149 -19.59 14.74 -1.49
N ALA A 150 -18.32 14.32 -1.47
CA ALA A 150 -17.19 15.19 -1.77
C ALA A 150 -17.03 15.50 -3.26
N GLY A 151 -17.83 14.88 -4.15
CA GLY A 151 -17.66 14.96 -5.60
C GLY A 151 -16.56 14.05 -6.16
N GLY A 152 -16.11 13.08 -5.36
CA GLY A 152 -15.18 12.05 -5.80
C GLY A 152 -15.88 10.87 -6.49
N GLU A 153 -15.08 10.01 -7.11
CA GLU A 153 -15.58 8.89 -7.93
C GLU A 153 -15.10 7.54 -7.37
N CYS A 154 -16.05 6.64 -7.13
CA CYS A 154 -15.79 5.27 -6.70
C CYS A 154 -15.82 4.31 -7.91
N LEU A 155 -14.65 3.84 -8.33
CA LEU A 155 -14.47 2.97 -9.49
C LEU A 155 -14.33 1.49 -9.13
N THR A 156 -14.83 0.65 -10.02
CA THR A 156 -14.54 -0.80 -10.04
C THR A 156 -13.30 -1.11 -10.90
N PHE A 157 -12.77 -2.32 -10.76
CA PHE A 157 -11.56 -2.73 -11.48
C PHE A 157 -11.81 -2.99 -12.98
N ASP A 158 -13.03 -3.37 -13.35
CA ASP A 158 -13.50 -3.45 -14.73
C ASP A 158 -13.57 -2.05 -15.38
N GLN A 159 -14.16 -1.07 -14.70
CA GLN A 159 -14.16 0.33 -15.17
C GLN A 159 -12.74 0.89 -15.30
N LEU A 160 -11.84 0.56 -14.36
CA LEU A 160 -10.43 0.95 -14.45
C LEU A 160 -9.75 0.36 -15.69
N ALA A 161 -10.02 -0.90 -16.01
CA ALA A 161 -9.45 -1.56 -17.18
C ALA A 161 -9.90 -0.91 -18.50
N LEU A 162 -11.13 -0.40 -18.55
CA LEU A 162 -11.64 0.34 -19.71
C LEU A 162 -10.96 1.72 -19.85
N ARG A 163 -10.75 2.44 -18.75
CA ARG A 163 -10.12 3.77 -18.77
C ARG A 163 -8.62 3.73 -19.01
N ALA A 164 -7.93 2.84 -18.32
CA ALA A 164 -6.47 2.80 -18.28
C ALA A 164 -5.97 1.35 -18.43
N PRO A 165 -6.08 0.74 -19.63
CA PRO A 165 -5.64 -0.64 -19.85
C PRO A 165 -4.12 -0.83 -19.65
N LEU A 166 -3.33 0.23 -19.78
CA LEU A 166 -1.88 0.24 -19.50
C LEU A 166 -1.53 0.64 -18.06
N GLY A 167 -2.48 1.17 -17.29
CA GLY A 167 -2.24 1.70 -15.94
C GLY A 167 -1.63 3.11 -15.89
N GLN A 168 -1.75 3.89 -16.97
CA GLN A 168 -1.32 5.30 -17.01
C GLN A 168 -2.10 6.14 -15.99
N ASN A 169 -1.45 7.11 -15.35
CA ASN A 169 -2.05 8.01 -14.34
C ASN A 169 -2.70 7.30 -13.15
N THR A 170 -2.21 6.11 -12.80
CA THR A 170 -2.70 5.36 -11.63
C THR A 170 -1.61 5.19 -10.59
N VAL A 171 -2.00 5.10 -9.32
CA VAL A 171 -1.08 4.81 -8.21
C VAL A 171 -1.60 3.63 -7.39
N LEU A 172 -0.78 2.59 -7.28
CA LEU A 172 -1.12 1.38 -6.52
C LEU A 172 -0.83 1.56 -5.03
N PHE A 173 -1.88 1.64 -4.22
CA PHE A 173 -1.76 1.65 -2.77
C PHE A 173 -1.89 0.26 -2.16
N ARG A 174 -1.32 0.10 -0.96
CA ARG A 174 -1.46 -1.11 -0.15
C ARG A 174 -1.65 -0.74 1.31
N GLY A 175 -2.59 -1.41 1.98
CA GLY A 175 -2.79 -1.25 3.41
C GLY A 175 -1.64 -1.80 4.27
N PRO A 176 -1.56 -1.37 5.54
CA PRO A 176 -0.53 -1.84 6.47
C PRO A 176 -0.76 -3.31 6.84
N LYS A 177 0.07 -4.22 6.31
CA LYS A 177 -0.03 -5.66 6.59
C LYS A 177 0.37 -6.03 8.03
N ASN A 178 1.35 -5.32 8.58
CA ASN A 178 1.97 -5.68 9.86
C ASN A 178 1.25 -5.09 11.09
N ALA A 179 0.22 -4.26 10.88
CA ALA A 179 -0.54 -3.64 11.98
C ALA A 179 -1.49 -4.59 12.73
N ARG A 180 -1.66 -5.82 12.24
CA ARG A 180 -2.57 -6.83 12.82
C ARG A 180 -2.05 -7.39 14.15
N GLU A 181 -2.96 -7.78 15.04
CA GLU A 181 -2.61 -8.33 16.35
C GLU A 181 -1.73 -9.59 16.27
N ALA A 182 -2.02 -10.51 15.34
CA ALA A 182 -1.23 -11.72 15.16
C ALA A 182 0.27 -11.45 14.92
N VAL A 183 0.62 -10.34 14.25
CA VAL A 183 2.03 -9.99 13.98
C VAL A 183 2.76 -9.56 15.24
N LYS A 184 2.04 -9.03 16.25
CA LYS A 184 2.64 -8.65 17.54
C LYS A 184 3.14 -9.86 18.33
N HIS A 185 2.64 -11.05 18.04
CA HIS A 185 3.06 -12.30 18.68
C HIS A 185 4.19 -13.02 17.92
N PHE A 186 4.55 -12.55 16.74
CA PHE A 186 5.60 -13.15 15.92
C PHE A 186 6.96 -12.53 16.24
N GLY A 187 8.03 -13.23 15.86
CA GLY A 187 9.41 -12.81 16.11
C GLY A 187 10.06 -13.62 17.23
N PRO A 188 11.13 -13.10 17.85
CA PRO A 188 11.79 -13.74 18.97
C PRO A 188 10.82 -14.04 20.11
N ALA A 189 11.02 -15.15 20.82
CA ALA A 189 10.12 -15.56 21.90
C ALA A 189 10.03 -14.49 23.01
N PRO A 190 8.86 -14.31 23.64
CA PRO A 190 8.69 -13.33 24.71
C PRO A 190 9.51 -13.75 25.94
N GLY A 191 10.55 -12.98 26.27
CA GLY A 191 11.53 -13.37 27.31
C GLY A 191 12.94 -13.60 26.79
N VAL A 192 13.19 -13.37 25.49
CA VAL A 192 14.54 -13.18 24.94
C VAL A 192 14.92 -11.69 25.06
N PRO A 193 16.17 -11.33 25.42
CA PRO A 193 16.61 -9.94 25.44
C PRO A 193 16.32 -9.23 24.10
N HIS A 194 15.87 -7.98 24.16
CA HIS A 194 15.46 -7.18 22.99
C HIS A 194 14.23 -7.71 22.22
N SER A 195 13.48 -8.66 22.78
CA SER A 195 12.20 -9.08 22.22
C SER A 195 11.08 -8.09 22.56
N HIS A 196 10.34 -7.64 21.54
CA HIS A 196 9.11 -6.84 21.70
C HIS A 196 7.83 -7.65 21.43
N SER A 197 7.97 -8.97 21.35
CA SER A 197 6.88 -9.90 21.06
C SER A 197 5.89 -9.96 22.22
N LYS A 198 4.61 -9.75 21.92
CA LYS A 198 3.52 -9.81 22.89
C LYS A 198 3.33 -11.27 23.34
N PRO A 199 3.31 -11.58 24.65
CA PRO A 199 3.01 -12.93 25.11
C PRO A 199 1.54 -13.33 24.88
N TYR A 200 1.29 -14.63 24.73
CA TYR A 200 -0.07 -15.18 24.66
C TYR A 200 -0.63 -15.35 26.07
N VAL A 201 -1.44 -14.39 26.51
CA VAL A 201 -2.01 -14.37 27.86
C VAL A 201 -3.53 -14.34 27.76
N ARG A 202 -4.22 -15.10 28.63
CA ARG A 202 -5.69 -15.17 28.68
C ARG A 202 -6.35 -13.82 28.97
N SER A 203 -5.78 -13.05 29.91
CA SER A 203 -6.29 -11.75 30.32
C SER A 203 -5.15 -10.79 30.65
N LYS A 204 -5.45 -9.49 30.65
CA LYS A 204 -4.48 -8.46 31.01
C LYS A 204 -4.70 -8.09 32.47
N GLY A 205 -3.64 -8.01 33.26
CA GLY A 205 -3.74 -7.57 34.65
C GLY A 205 -2.41 -7.66 35.40
N ARG A 206 -2.40 -7.25 36.67
CA ARG A 206 -1.22 -7.38 37.56
C ARG A 206 -0.85 -8.84 37.80
N LYS A 207 -1.84 -9.74 37.87
CA LYS A 207 -1.66 -11.16 38.18
C LYS A 207 -1.17 -12.00 36.99
N PHE A 208 -1.21 -11.47 35.76
CA PHE A 208 -0.91 -12.24 34.54
C PHE A 208 0.40 -11.79 33.91
N GLU A 209 1.43 -12.64 33.99
CA GLU A 209 2.76 -12.48 33.34
C GLU A 209 3.44 -11.10 33.51
N LYS A 210 3.37 -10.51 34.71
CA LYS A 210 4.03 -9.23 35.05
C LYS A 210 5.04 -9.30 36.20
N ALA A 211 5.28 -10.48 36.77
CA ALA A 211 6.14 -10.66 37.94
C ALA A 211 7.60 -10.94 37.55
N ARG A 212 8.07 -12.18 37.71
CA ARG A 212 9.44 -12.60 37.37
C ARG A 212 9.69 -12.49 35.86
N GLY A 213 10.89 -12.03 35.46
CA GLY A 213 11.28 -11.92 34.05
C GLY A 213 10.77 -10.65 33.33
N ARG A 214 10.05 -9.77 34.02
CA ARG A 214 9.55 -8.49 33.50
C ARG A 214 10.00 -7.26 34.29
N ARG A 215 10.53 -7.47 35.51
CA ARG A 215 10.89 -6.41 36.46
C ARG A 215 12.18 -6.77 37.17
N ASN A 216 13.05 -5.79 37.39
CA ASN A 216 14.31 -5.97 38.11
C ASN A 216 14.07 -6.48 39.54
N SER A 217 12.99 -6.02 40.20
CA SER A 217 12.67 -6.36 41.59
C SER A 217 12.25 -7.82 41.83
N ARG A 218 12.06 -8.63 40.78
CA ARG A 218 11.59 -10.02 40.88
C ARG A 218 12.54 -10.96 40.13
N GLY A 219 13.81 -10.96 40.53
CA GLY A 219 14.85 -11.85 40.01
C GLY A 219 15.64 -11.25 38.86
N PHE A 220 15.02 -11.10 37.68
CA PHE A 220 15.65 -10.53 36.50
C PHE A 220 14.62 -9.86 35.59
N ARG A 221 15.10 -8.97 34.71
CA ARG A 221 14.31 -8.35 33.65
C ARG A 221 14.89 -8.72 32.29
N VAL A 222 14.01 -9.21 31.44
CA VAL A 222 14.26 -9.39 30.01
C VAL A 222 13.75 -8.17 29.25
#